data_AF-A0A6N9H2T0-F1
#
_entry.id   AF-A0A6N9H2T0-F1
#
_cell.length_a   1.000
_cell.length_b   1.000
_cell.length_c   1.000
_cell.angle_alpha   90.00
_cell.angle_beta   90.00
_cell.angle_gamma   90.00
#
_symmetry.space_group_name_H-M   'P 1'
#
loop_
_entity.id
_entity.type
_entity.pdbx_description
1 polymer ?
#
loop_
_entity_poly.entity_id
_entity_poly.type
_entity_poly.pdbx_seq_one_letter_code
_entity_poly.pdbx_strand_id
1 'polypeptide(L)'
;MATNPAINDDAPAGLGGWLLLYLCASIPYLLFHSAGLSGIFGYPLWLLAAIFLLLASPLALILLKSPRAPRWNVVALWVVALSITVRAAAVPFTRPSVEAASRRSPEEWAVAIAILAVIVAASLAWATIWTVYFRRSVRVRNTFSPPGAE
;
A
#
# COMPACT_ATOMS: atom_id res chain seq x y z
N MET A 1 39.07 -18.48 -34.90
CA MET A 1 39.10 -18.39 -33.43
C MET A 1 38.57 -17.01 -33.07
N ALA A 2 37.25 -16.88 -32.93
CA ALA A 2 36.59 -15.60 -32.65
C ALA A 2 36.23 -15.59 -31.16
N THR A 3 36.79 -14.62 -30.44
CA THR A 3 36.54 -14.36 -29.03
C THR A 3 35.10 -13.86 -28.86
N ASN A 4 34.27 -14.65 -28.18
CA ASN A 4 32.95 -14.22 -27.73
C ASN A 4 33.13 -13.04 -26.76
N PRO A 5 32.49 -11.88 -26.97
CA PRO A 5 32.50 -10.83 -25.97
C PRO A 5 31.74 -11.35 -24.75
N ALA A 6 32.46 -11.48 -23.63
CA ALA A 6 31.84 -11.63 -22.33
C ALA A 6 30.84 -10.48 -22.16
N ILE A 7 29.56 -10.81 -22.17
CA ILE A 7 28.53 -9.91 -21.69
C ILE A 7 28.85 -9.72 -20.21
N ASN A 8 29.40 -8.55 -19.88
CA ASN A 8 29.61 -8.14 -18.50
C ASN A 8 28.24 -8.10 -17.82
N ASP A 9 27.96 -9.11 -16.98
CA ASP A 9 26.81 -9.20 -16.09
C ASP A 9 26.91 -8.21 -14.89
N ASP A 10 27.63 -7.10 -15.06
CA ASP A 10 27.76 -6.03 -14.07
C ASP A 10 26.58 -5.04 -14.12
N ALA A 11 25.39 -5.50 -14.54
CA ALA A 11 24.18 -4.73 -14.33
C ALA A 11 23.95 -4.67 -12.81
N PRO A 12 23.93 -3.48 -12.18
CA PRO A 12 23.68 -3.38 -10.75
C PRO A 12 22.39 -4.11 -10.46
N ALA A 13 22.43 -5.08 -9.52
CA ALA A 13 21.30 -5.93 -9.16
C ALA A 13 20.10 -5.06 -8.74
N GLY A 14 19.32 -4.65 -9.73
CA GLY A 14 18.26 -3.67 -9.62
C GLY A 14 17.05 -4.28 -8.96
N LEU A 15 16.21 -3.43 -8.37
CA LEU A 15 14.88 -3.83 -7.94
C LEU A 15 14.13 -4.41 -9.15
N GLY A 16 13.75 -5.68 -9.08
CA GLY A 16 13.03 -6.33 -10.17
C GLY A 16 11.75 -5.56 -10.51
N GLY A 17 11.36 -5.52 -11.79
CA GLY A 17 10.27 -4.65 -12.28
C GLY A 17 8.94 -4.72 -11.51
N TRP A 18 8.59 -5.88 -10.95
CA TRP A 18 7.42 -6.04 -10.09
C TRP A 18 7.54 -5.33 -8.73
N LEU A 19 8.73 -5.28 -8.12
CA LEU A 19 8.99 -4.49 -6.91
C LEU A 19 8.95 -2.99 -7.22
N LEU A 20 9.42 -2.57 -8.40
CA LEU A 20 9.30 -1.18 -8.83
C LEU A 20 7.84 -0.78 -9.03
N LEU A 21 7.04 -1.64 -9.69
CA LEU A 21 5.60 -1.43 -9.84
C LEU A 21 4.91 -1.33 -8.47
N TYR A 22 5.27 -2.20 -7.52
CA TYR A 22 4.78 -2.14 -6.16
C TYR A 22 5.09 -0.80 -5.49
N LEU A 23 6.35 -0.34 -5.55
CA LEU A 23 6.78 0.93 -4.96
C LEU A 23 6.03 2.11 -5.60
N CYS A 24 6.03 2.20 -6.93
CA CYS A 24 5.41 3.28 -7.67
C CYS A 24 3.90 3.37 -7.43
N ALA A 25 3.21 2.23 -7.31
CA ALA A 25 1.77 2.21 -7.05
C ALA A 25 1.45 2.41 -5.56
N SER A 26 2.32 1.98 -4.64
CA SER A 26 2.09 2.12 -3.20
C SER A 26 2.23 3.56 -2.72
N ILE A 27 3.12 4.37 -3.30
CA ILE A 27 3.29 5.79 -2.92
C ILE A 27 2.00 6.60 -3.07
N PRO A 28 1.36 6.71 -4.26
CA PRO A 28 0.12 7.46 -4.42
C PRO A 28 -1.03 6.86 -3.61
N TYR A 29 -1.09 5.52 -3.50
CA TYR A 29 -2.07 4.83 -2.68
C TYR A 29 -1.97 5.23 -1.20
N LEU A 30 -0.76 5.19 -0.63
CA LEU A 30 -0.52 5.59 0.76
C LEU A 30 -0.78 7.08 0.96
N LEU A 31 -0.44 7.93 0.00
CA LEU A 31 -0.70 9.37 0.09
C LEU A 31 -2.22 9.64 0.15
N PHE A 32 -3.00 9.02 -0.74
CA PHE A 32 -4.45 9.16 -0.76
C PHE A 32 -5.08 8.72 0.58
N HIS A 33 -4.65 7.59 1.12
CA HIS A 33 -5.18 7.09 2.39
C HIS A 33 -4.69 7.89 3.60
N SER A 34 -3.47 8.41 3.58
CA SER A 34 -2.96 9.30 4.63
C SER A 34 -3.71 10.63 4.64
N ALA A 35 -4.04 11.15 3.46
CA ALA A 35 -4.89 12.33 3.29
C ALA A 35 -6.29 12.07 3.86
N GLY A 36 -6.89 10.92 3.56
CA GLY A 36 -8.13 10.48 4.17
C GLY A 36 -8.04 10.42 5.71
N LEU A 37 -7.07 9.68 6.24
CA LEU A 37 -6.88 9.48 7.68
C LEU A 37 -6.62 10.77 8.45
N SER A 38 -5.88 11.71 7.87
CA SER A 38 -5.65 13.03 8.46
C SER A 38 -6.86 13.97 8.38
N GLY A 39 -7.94 13.63 7.67
CA GLY A 39 -9.14 14.47 7.60
C GLY A 39 -9.12 15.53 6.51
N ILE A 40 -8.29 15.32 5.49
CA ILE A 40 -8.17 15.93 4.14
C ILE A 40 -8.27 17.45 3.94
N PHE A 41 -8.83 18.26 4.84
CA PHE A 41 -8.88 19.74 4.72
C PHE A 41 -8.91 20.53 6.05
N GLY A 42 -8.73 19.89 7.21
CA GLY A 42 -8.87 20.59 8.53
C GLY A 42 -7.77 20.34 9.56
N TYR A 43 -6.83 19.44 9.29
CA TYR A 43 -5.75 19.06 10.22
C TYR A 43 -4.38 19.46 9.68
N PRO A 44 -3.40 19.65 10.57
CA PRO A 44 -2.12 20.21 10.18
C PRO A 44 -1.30 19.25 9.31
N LEU A 45 -0.58 19.81 8.33
CA LEU A 45 0.25 19.08 7.35
C LEU A 45 1.23 18.09 8.00
N TRP A 46 1.68 18.36 9.23
CA TRP A 46 2.56 17.45 9.97
C TRP A 46 1.89 16.11 10.31
N LEU A 47 0.57 16.08 10.53
CA LEU A 47 -0.15 14.84 10.82
C LEU A 47 -0.27 13.97 9.56
N LEU A 48 -0.59 14.58 8.42
CA LEU A 48 -0.55 13.92 7.12
C LEU A 48 0.83 13.30 6.87
N ALA A 49 1.88 14.10 7.04
CA ALA A 49 3.26 13.65 6.85
C ALA A 49 3.62 12.51 7.81
N ALA A 50 3.24 12.61 9.09
CA ALA A 50 3.50 11.56 10.07
C ALA A 50 2.82 10.24 9.71
N ILE A 51 1.54 10.26 9.32
CA ILE A 51 0.79 9.06 8.90
C ILE A 51 1.43 8.47 7.64
N PHE A 52 1.74 9.31 6.65
CA PHE A 52 2.38 8.87 5.42
C PHE A 52 3.74 8.22 5.68
N LEU A 53 4.61 8.87 6.46
CA LEU A 53 5.94 8.34 6.79
C LEU A 53 5.86 7.04 7.57
N LEU A 54 4.93 6.93 8.53
CA LEU A 54 4.70 5.71 9.28
C LEU A 54 4.30 4.55 8.34
N LEU A 55 3.34 4.79 7.45
CA LEU A 55 2.84 3.80 6.50
C LEU A 55 3.85 3.47 5.39
N ALA A 56 4.69 4.44 5.01
CA ALA A 56 5.73 4.28 3.99
C ALA A 56 7.02 3.64 4.54
N SER A 57 7.20 3.57 5.87
CA SER A 57 8.38 2.98 6.50
C SER A 57 8.73 1.55 5.99
N PRO A 58 7.78 0.65 5.69
CA PRO A 58 8.09 -0.66 5.11
C PRO A 58 8.60 -0.58 3.67
N LEU A 59 8.20 0.44 2.90
CA LEU A 59 8.73 0.67 1.55
C LEU A 59 10.22 1.06 1.63
N ALA A 60 10.63 1.81 2.66
CA ALA A 60 12.03 2.11 2.89
C ALA A 60 12.85 0.83 3.13
N LEU A 61 12.30 -0.19 3.80
CA LEU A 61 12.98 -1.48 3.98
C LEU A 61 13.26 -2.20 2.65
N ILE A 62 12.42 -2.00 1.63
CA ILE A 62 12.66 -2.53 0.28
C ILE A 62 13.87 -1.85 -0.36
N LEU A 63 13.94 -0.52 -0.24
CA LEU A 63 15.06 0.27 -0.77
C LEU A 63 16.39 -0.08 -0.07
N LEU A 64 16.32 -0.35 1.23
CA LEU A 64 17.45 -0.80 2.04
C LEU A 64 17.79 -2.29 1.88
N LYS A 65 17.09 -3.03 1.01
CA LYS A 65 17.24 -4.47 0.79
C LYS A 65 17.24 -5.29 2.09
N SER A 66 16.43 -4.88 3.07
CA SER A 66 16.37 -5.56 4.38
C SER A 66 15.73 -6.94 4.25
N PRO A 67 16.25 -8.00 4.91
CA PRO A 67 15.63 -9.32 4.89
C PRO A 67 14.24 -9.34 5.52
N ARG A 68 13.92 -8.32 6.33
CA ARG A 68 12.60 -8.17 6.96
C ARG A 68 11.60 -7.42 6.08
N ALA A 69 12.04 -6.83 4.95
CA ALA A 69 11.20 -6.02 4.09
C ALA A 69 9.92 -6.74 3.62
N PRO A 70 9.96 -8.01 3.14
CA PRO A 70 8.74 -8.68 2.68
C PRO A 70 7.68 -8.83 3.78
N ARG A 71 8.13 -9.16 5.01
CA ARG A 71 7.23 -9.36 6.16
C ARG A 71 6.55 -8.04 6.57
N TRP A 72 7.31 -6.97 6.71
CA TRP A 72 6.78 -5.67 7.10
C TRP A 72 5.87 -5.04 6.03
N ASN A 73 6.15 -5.26 4.75
CA ASN A 73 5.26 -4.78 3.67
C ASN A 73 3.92 -5.53 3.67
N VAL A 74 3.93 -6.85 3.92
CA VAL A 74 2.68 -7.62 4.11
C VAL A 74 1.90 -7.07 5.31
N VAL A 75 2.54 -6.89 6.48
CA VAL A 75 1.87 -6.36 7.67
C VAL A 75 1.23 -4.99 7.38
N ALA A 76 1.98 -4.07 6.76
CA ALA A 76 1.48 -2.74 6.47
C ALA A 76 0.34 -2.74 5.45
N LEU A 77 0.39 -3.58 4.41
CA LEU A 77 -0.72 -3.74 3.47
C LEU A 77 -2.02 -4.11 4.19
N TRP A 78 -1.95 -5.06 5.13
CA TRP A 78 -3.12 -5.49 5.89
C TRP A 78 -3.57 -4.45 6.92
N VAL A 79 -2.65 -3.73 7.58
CA VAL A 79 -3.00 -2.63 8.48
C VAL A 79 -3.74 -1.52 7.71
N VAL A 80 -3.25 -1.15 6.52
CA VAL A 80 -3.90 -0.13 5.68
C VAL A 80 -5.27 -0.62 5.21
N ALA A 81 -5.36 -1.85 4.70
CA ALA A 81 -6.64 -2.43 4.27
C ALA A 81 -7.67 -2.47 5.42
N LEU A 82 -7.25 -2.90 6.62
CA LEU A 82 -8.11 -2.91 7.79
C LEU A 82 -8.55 -1.50 8.20
N SER A 83 -7.63 -0.54 8.18
CA SER A 83 -7.93 0.86 8.51
C SER A 83 -8.96 1.45 7.55
N ILE A 84 -8.86 1.14 6.26
CA ILE A 84 -9.81 1.56 5.22
C ILE A 84 -11.17 0.91 5.47
N THR A 85 -11.21 -0.38 5.75
CA THR A 85 -12.45 -1.12 6.05
C THR A 85 -13.15 -0.56 7.29
N VAL A 86 -12.42 -0.37 8.39
CA VAL A 86 -12.97 0.21 9.62
C VAL A 86 -13.49 1.61 9.36
N ARG A 87 -12.72 2.42 8.62
CA ARG A 87 -13.14 3.78 8.27
C ARG A 87 -14.41 3.78 7.41
N ALA A 88 -14.48 2.92 6.39
CA ALA A 88 -15.66 2.78 5.54
C ALA A 88 -16.89 2.34 6.35
N ALA A 89 -16.71 1.39 7.27
CA ALA A 89 -17.76 0.92 8.17
C ALA A 89 -18.20 1.99 9.20
N ALA A 90 -17.34 2.96 9.51
CA ALA A 90 -17.66 4.06 10.42
C ALA A 90 -18.45 5.21 9.75
N VAL A 91 -18.45 5.32 8.42
CA VAL A 91 -19.12 6.41 7.67
C VAL A 91 -20.62 6.55 8.01
N PRO A 92 -21.41 5.46 8.15
CA PRO A 92 -22.81 5.58 8.56
C PRO A 92 -22.99 6.15 9.98
N PHE A 93 -22.00 6.01 10.85
CA PHE A 93 -22.05 6.43 12.25
C PHE A 93 -21.45 7.82 12.49
N THR A 94 -20.69 8.37 11.53
CA THR A 94 -20.24 9.77 11.60
C THR A 94 -21.45 10.68 11.45
N ARG A 95 -21.88 11.28 12.57
CA ARG A 95 -23.04 12.17 12.65
C ARG A 95 -22.86 13.33 11.66
N PRO A 96 -23.69 13.42 10.61
CA PRO A 96 -23.87 14.69 9.92
C PRO A 96 -24.51 15.68 10.90
N SER A 97 -24.44 16.99 10.65
CA SER A 97 -25.41 17.89 11.28
C SER A 97 -26.83 17.34 11.01
N VAL A 98 -27.76 17.51 11.95
CA VAL A 98 -29.13 16.94 11.83
C VAL A 98 -29.76 17.30 10.47
N GLU A 99 -29.44 18.48 9.93
CA GLU A 99 -29.87 18.94 8.59
C GLU A 99 -29.25 18.18 7.40
N ALA A 100 -28.01 17.68 7.52
CA ALA A 100 -27.33 16.96 6.45
C ALA A 100 -27.71 15.47 6.40
N ALA A 101 -28.12 14.88 7.53
CA ALA A 101 -28.61 13.51 7.60
C ALA A 101 -30.02 13.38 6.99
N SER A 102 -30.88 14.37 7.23
CA SER A 102 -32.27 14.39 6.76
C SER A 102 -32.44 14.67 5.27
N ARG A 103 -31.41 15.22 4.60
CA ARG A 103 -31.45 15.56 3.17
C ARG A 103 -31.03 14.43 2.24
N ARG A 104 -30.39 13.38 2.76
CA ARG A 104 -29.76 12.36 1.91
C ARG A 104 -30.77 11.32 1.46
N SER A 105 -31.00 11.22 0.16
CA SER A 105 -31.96 10.25 -0.38
C SER A 105 -31.46 8.81 -0.22
N PRO A 106 -32.34 7.79 -0.21
CA PRO A 106 -31.92 6.39 -0.20
C PRO A 106 -30.97 6.03 -1.36
N GLU A 107 -31.15 6.67 -2.52
CA GLU A 107 -30.29 6.48 -3.69
C GLU A 107 -28.87 7.01 -3.45
N GLU A 108 -28.75 8.20 -2.84
CA GLU A 108 -27.44 8.77 -2.48
C GLU A 108 -26.69 7.91 -1.46
N TRP A 109 -27.41 7.29 -0.52
CA TRP A 109 -26.83 6.32 0.41
C TRP A 109 -26.36 5.05 -0.31
N ALA A 110 -27.17 4.52 -1.24
CA ALA A 110 -26.79 3.35 -2.02
C ALA A 110 -25.51 3.60 -2.85
N VAL A 111 -25.42 4.77 -3.50
CA VAL A 111 -24.23 5.18 -4.25
C VAL A 111 -23.01 5.32 -3.32
N ALA A 112 -23.16 5.97 -2.17
CA ALA A 112 -22.07 6.12 -1.21
C ALA A 112 -21.56 4.77 -0.70
N ILE A 113 -22.47 3.84 -0.35
CA ILE A 113 -22.13 2.49 0.09
C ILE A 113 -21.43 1.71 -1.04
N ALA A 114 -21.91 1.81 -2.28
CA ALA A 114 -21.30 1.15 -3.42
C ALA A 114 -19.85 1.63 -3.64
N ILE A 115 -19.61 2.94 -3.59
CA ILE A 115 -18.25 3.52 -3.70
C ILE A 115 -17.35 3.02 -2.56
N LEU A 116 -17.83 3.05 -1.31
CA LEU A 116 -17.08 2.54 -0.17
C LEU A 116 -16.75 1.06 -0.31
N ALA A 117 -17.70 0.25 -0.79
CA ALA A 117 -17.49 -1.18 -1.03
C ALA A 117 -16.41 -1.42 -2.11
N VAL A 118 -16.41 -0.63 -3.20
CA VAL A 118 -15.37 -0.71 -4.23
C VAL A 118 -14.00 -0.36 -3.66
N ILE A 119 -13.90 0.69 -2.84
CA ILE A 119 -12.63 1.08 -2.20
C ILE A 119 -12.12 -0.05 -1.30
N VAL A 120 -12.97 -0.60 -0.43
CA VAL A 120 -12.61 -1.71 0.46
C VAL A 120 -12.18 -2.94 -0.35
N ALA A 121 -12.93 -3.31 -1.38
CA ALA A 121 -12.60 -4.45 -2.25
C ALA A 121 -11.27 -4.25 -2.96
N ALA A 122 -11.01 -3.07 -3.52
CA ALA A 122 -9.74 -2.74 -4.16
C ALA A 122 -8.57 -2.82 -3.18
N SER A 123 -8.71 -2.30 -1.96
CA SER A 123 -7.68 -2.39 -0.91
C SER A 123 -7.38 -3.83 -0.50
N LEU A 124 -8.40 -4.66 -0.34
CA LEU A 124 -8.23 -6.08 -0.01
C LEU A 124 -7.59 -6.85 -1.16
N ALA A 125 -8.01 -6.60 -2.40
CA ALA A 125 -7.40 -7.19 -3.59
C ALA A 125 -5.92 -6.81 -3.69
N TRP A 126 -5.60 -5.52 -3.51
CA TRP A 126 -4.22 -5.03 -3.48
C TRP A 126 -3.37 -5.73 -2.41
N ALA A 127 -3.85 -5.77 -1.17
CA ALA A 127 -3.16 -6.46 -0.08
C ALA A 127 -2.96 -7.95 -0.38
N THR A 128 -3.95 -8.61 -0.99
CA THR A 128 -3.89 -10.04 -1.34
C THR A 128 -2.85 -10.31 -2.43
N ILE A 129 -2.91 -9.58 -3.55
CA ILE A 129 -2.01 -9.75 -4.70
C ILE A 129 -0.56 -9.60 -4.24
N TRP A 130 -0.25 -8.54 -3.49
CA TRP A 130 1.11 -8.29 -3.03
C TRP A 130 1.53 -9.23 -1.91
N THR A 131 0.61 -9.69 -1.05
CA THR A 131 0.92 -10.76 -0.08
C THR A 131 1.37 -12.03 -0.79
N VAL A 132 0.66 -12.44 -1.85
CA VAL A 132 1.03 -13.61 -2.65
C VAL A 132 2.40 -13.40 -3.30
N TYR A 133 2.63 -12.22 -3.89
CA TYR A 133 3.91 -11.87 -4.49
C TYR A 133 5.07 -11.95 -3.48
N PHE A 134 4.95 -11.29 -2.32
CA PHE A 134 5.99 -11.28 -1.29
C PHE A 134 6.26 -12.67 -0.68
N ARG A 135 5.26 -13.55 -0.62
CA ARG A 135 5.41 -14.88 -0.02
C ARG A 135 5.89 -15.95 -1.00
N ARG A 136 5.51 -15.87 -2.28
CA ARG A 136 5.75 -16.94 -3.27
C ARG A 136 6.82 -16.60 -4.30
N SER A 137 7.20 -15.33 -4.46
CA SER A 137 8.15 -14.95 -5.50
C SER A 137 9.57 -15.40 -5.16
N VAL A 138 10.14 -16.23 -6.02
CA VAL A 138 11.58 -16.59 -5.98
C VAL A 138 12.45 -15.34 -6.07
N ARG A 139 12.03 -14.32 -6.84
CA ARG A 139 12.77 -13.06 -6.99
C ARG A 139 12.84 -12.28 -5.68
N VAL A 140 11.74 -12.20 -4.95
CA VAL A 140 11.71 -11.58 -3.61
C VAL A 140 12.63 -12.36 -2.67
N ARG A 141 12.53 -13.70 -2.65
CA ARG A 141 13.43 -14.53 -1.83
C ARG A 141 14.90 -14.22 -2.13
N ASN A 142 15.31 -14.27 -3.39
CA ASN A 142 16.70 -14.03 -3.78
C ASN A 142 17.16 -12.58 -3.51
N THR A 143 16.24 -11.60 -3.51
CA THR A 143 16.57 -10.18 -3.27
C THR A 143 16.76 -9.87 -1.78
N PHE A 144 16.08 -10.61 -0.90
CA PHE A 144 16.04 -10.35 0.54
C PHE A 144 16.57 -11.52 1.39
N SER A 145 17.17 -12.54 0.78
CA SER A 145 17.85 -13.62 1.52
C SER A 145 19.07 -13.08 2.27
N PRO A 146 19.30 -13.51 3.52
CA PRO A 146 20.56 -13.22 4.21
C PRO A 146 21.75 -13.81 3.43
N PRO A 147 22.90 -13.12 3.37
CA PRO A 147 24.12 -13.72 2.82
C PRO A 147 24.50 -14.96 3.66
N GLY A 148 24.58 -16.13 3.00
CA GLY A 148 24.93 -17.41 3.63
C GLY A 148 23.77 -18.38 3.90
N ALA A 149 22.56 -18.11 3.40
CA ALA A 149 21.44 -19.05 3.44
C ALA A 149 21.46 -19.99 2.22
N GLU A 150 22.46 -20.87 2.15
CA GLU A 150 22.45 -22.08 1.31
C GLU A 150 22.56 -23.33 2.19
#